data_AF-A0A9D8K508-F1
#
_entry.id   AF-A0A9D8K508-F1
#
_cell.length_a   1.000
_cell.length_b   1.000
_cell.length_c   1.000
_cell.angle_alpha   90.00
_cell.angle_beta   90.00
_cell.angle_gamma   90.00
#
_symmetry.space_group_name_H-M   'P 1'
#
loop_
_entity.id
_entity.type
_entity.pdbx_description
1 polymer ?
#
loop_
_entity_poly.entity_id
_entity_poly.type
_entity_poly.pdbx_seq_one_letter_code
_entity_poly.pdbx_strand_id
1 'polypeptide(L)' 'MSDSRQAHRAIKQAVKQLYPEEPRGNLARHLDTLVNMVTGIVLGKSCQLPKLASKIPGDVH' A
#
# COMPACT_ATOMS: atom_id res chain seq x y z
N MET A 1 17.69 -3.20 2.00
CA MET A 1 16.73 -4.34 1.84
C MET A 1 15.71 -4.44 2.98
N SER A 2 15.92 -3.84 4.16
CA SER A 2 14.92 -3.80 5.24
C SER A 2 13.77 -2.84 4.93
N ASP A 3 14.06 -1.67 4.36
CA ASP A 3 13.05 -0.64 4.04
C ASP A 3 12.03 -1.14 3.01
N SER A 4 12.47 -1.93 2.02
CA SER A 4 11.60 -2.54 1.01
C SER A 4 10.59 -3.51 1.63
N ARG A 5 11.02 -4.32 2.59
CA ARG A 5 10.14 -5.26 3.30
C ARG A 5 9.20 -4.53 4.25
N GLN A 6 9.68 -3.47 4.91
CA GLN A 6 8.85 -2.63 5.76
C GLN A 6 7.76 -1.93 4.96
N ALA A 7 8.11 -1.35 3.80
CA ALA A 7 7.15 -0.71 2.90
C ALA A 7 6.08 -1.70 2.41
N HIS A 8 6.50 -2.89 1.94
CA HIS A 8 5.58 -3.94 1.51
C HIS A 8 4.59 -4.34 2.62
N ARG A 9 5.08 -4.56 3.84
CA ARG A 9 4.24 -4.90 5.00
C ARG A 9 3.26 -3.79 5.36
N ALA A 10 3.70 -2.54 5.36
CA ALA A 10 2.84 -1.39 5.64
C ALA A 10 1.72 -1.26 4.61
N ILE A 11 2.06 -1.37 3.32
CA ILE A 11 1.08 -1.35 2.22
C ILE A 11 0.09 -2.51 2.37
N LYS A 12 0.57 -3.73 2.64
CA LYS A 12 -0.29 -4.90 2.84
C LYS A 12 -1.26 -4.69 4.01
N GLN A 13 -0.79 -4.16 5.13
CA GLN A 13 -1.65 -3.87 6.28
C GLN A 13 -2.70 -2.81 5.97
N ALA A 14 -2.31 -1.71 5.33
CA ALA A 14 -3.24 -0.65 4.91
C ALA A 14 -4.32 -1.18 3.97
N VAL A 15 -3.94 -2.00 2.97
CA VAL A 15 -4.91 -2.63 2.05
C VAL A 15 -5.88 -3.53 2.81
N LYS A 16 -5.41 -4.32 3.79
CA LYS A 16 -6.29 -5.18 4.60
C LYS A 16 -7.28 -4.38 5.45
N GLN A 17 -6.90 -3.22 5.97
CA GLN A 17 -7.79 -2.36 6.76
C GLN A 17 -8.99 -1.82 5.96
N LEU A 18 -8.92 -1.83 4.62
CA LEU A 18 -10.04 -1.43 3.75
C LEU A 18 -11.14 -2.50 3.67
N TYR A 19 -10.88 -3.70 4.18
CA TYR A 19 -11.83 -4.81 4.14
C TYR A 19 -12.33 -5.14 5.55
N PRO A 20 -13.66 -5.28 5.74
CA PRO A 20 -14.23 -5.58 7.06
C PRO A 20 -13.90 -7.01 7.54
N GLU A 21 -13.58 -7.92 6.61
CA GLU A 21 -13.21 -9.30 6.89
C GLU A 21 -11.90 -9.66 6.21
N GLU A 22 -11.23 -10.71 6.73
CA GLU A 22 -9.99 -11.23 6.14
C GLU A 22 -10.25 -11.72 4.71
N PRO A 23 -9.61 -11.13 3.68
CA PRO A 23 -9.79 -11.54 2.30
C PRO A 23 -9.39 -13.01 2.10
N ARG A 24 -10.18 -13.76 1.32
CA ARG A 24 -9.93 -15.19 1.02
C ARG A 24 -10.03 -15.49 -0.46
N GLY A 25 -9.52 -16.66 -0.87
CA GLY A 25 -9.63 -17.16 -2.23
C GLY A 25 -9.06 -16.20 -3.28
N ASN A 26 -9.83 -15.95 -4.35
CA ASN A 26 -9.39 -15.10 -5.45
C ASN A 26 -9.20 -13.62 -5.04
N LEU A 27 -10.01 -13.12 -4.10
CA LEU A 27 -9.87 -11.74 -3.62
C LEU A 27 -8.52 -11.54 -2.94
N ALA A 28 -8.11 -12.44 -2.05
CA ALA A 28 -6.79 -12.40 -1.41
C ALA A 28 -5.66 -12.36 -2.44
N ARG A 29 -5.77 -13.19 -3.48
CA ARG A 29 -4.76 -13.28 -4.55
C ARG A 29 -4.66 -11.98 -5.34
N HIS A 30 -5.78 -11.38 -5.72
CA HIS A 30 -5.79 -10.09 -6.42
C HIS A 30 -5.24 -8.96 -5.54
N LEU A 31 -5.52 -8.97 -4.24
CA LEU A 31 -4.97 -7.99 -3.31
C LEU A 31 -3.47 -8.15 -3.12
N ASP A 32 -2.95 -9.37 -3.07
CA ASP A 32 -1.50 -9.60 -3.06
C ASP A 32 -0.84 -9.05 -4.34
N THR A 33 -1.45 -9.25 -5.51
CA THR A 33 -0.97 -8.63 -6.76
C THR A 33 -0.99 -7.11 -6.69
N LEU A 34 -2.07 -6.51 -6.19
CA LEU A 34 -2.20 -5.07 -6.02
C LEU A 34 -1.11 -4.50 -5.09
N VAL A 35 -0.90 -5.13 -3.93
CA VAL A 35 0.14 -4.76 -2.96
C VAL A 35 1.52 -4.79 -3.61
N ASN A 36 1.82 -5.83 -4.40
CA ASN A 36 3.11 -5.95 -5.10
C ASN A 36 3.32 -4.83 -6.12
N MET A 37 2.29 -4.48 -6.90
CA MET A 37 2.35 -3.37 -7.87
C MET A 37 2.59 -2.03 -7.17
N VAL A 38 1.81 -1.71 -6.12
CA VAL A 38 1.97 -0.46 -5.36
C VAL A 38 3.35 -0.38 -4.70
N THR A 39 3.82 -1.49 -4.13
CA THR A 39 5.16 -1.57 -3.55
C THR A 39 6.24 -1.27 -4.59
N GLY A 40 6.13 -1.83 -5.80
CA GLY A 40 7.06 -1.55 -6.90
C GLY A 40 7.08 -0.06 -7.28
N ILE A 41 5.92 0.58 -7.37
CA ILE A 41 5.79 2.01 -7.69
C ILE A 41 6.46 2.88 -6.61
N VAL A 42 6.22 2.57 -5.34
CA VAL A 42 6.80 3.29 -4.19
C VAL A 42 8.32 3.13 -4.15
N LEU A 43 8.81 1.90 -4.23
CA LEU A 43 10.25 1.61 -4.14
C LEU A 43 11.01 2.09 -5.37
N GLY A 44 10.39 2.06 -6.54
CA GLY A 44 10.92 2.66 -7.76
C GLY A 44 10.96 4.19 -7.74
N LYS A 45 10.46 4.83 -6.67
CA LYS A 45 10.31 6.29 -6.53
C LYS A 45 9.56 6.93 -7.71
N SER A 46 8.78 6.13 -8.42
CA SER A 46 7.98 6.57 -9.58
C SER A 46 6.77 7.41 -9.13
N CYS A 47 6.36 7.26 -7.86
CA CYS A 47 5.44 8.19 -7.20
C CYS A 47 6.17 9.16 -6.28
N GLN A 48 5.91 10.46 -6.46
CA GLN A 48 6.28 11.51 -5.50
C GLN A 48 5.30 11.52 -4.32
N LEU A 49 5.42 10.53 -3.42
CA LEU A 49 4.52 10.34 -2.28
C LEU A 49 4.28 11.60 -1.43
N PRO A 50 5.28 12.44 -1.10
CA PRO A 50 5.03 13.67 -0.35
C PRO A 50 4.12 14.67 -1.09
N LYS A 51 4.22 14.73 -2.43
CA LYS A 51 3.38 15.59 -3.25
C LYS A 51 1.96 15.05 -3.41
N LEU A 52 1.78 13.74 -3.36
CA LEU A 52 0.47 13.11 -3.34
C LEU A 52 -0.20 13.30 -1.97
N ALA A 53 0.54 13.11 -0.89
CA ALA A 53 0.06 13.33 0.48
C ALA A 53 -0.44 14.76 0.69
N SER A 54 0.25 15.78 0.15
CA SER A 54 -0.20 17.18 0.24
C SER A 54 -1.48 17.50 -0.55
N LYS A 55 -1.98 16.57 -1.36
CA LYS A 55 -3.24 16.69 -2.10
C LYS A 55 -4.40 15.92 -1.46
N ILE A 56 -4.14 15.12 -0.42
CA ILE A 56 -5.18 14.41 0.30
C ILE A 56 -5.84 15.40 1.28
N PRO A 57 -7.16 15.63 1.21
CA PRO A 57 -7.87 16.44 2.20
C PRO A 57 -7.93 15.66 3.53
N GLY A 58 -7.18 16.12 4.55
CA GLY A 58 -6.99 15.49 5.87
C GLY A 58 -5.67 14.72 5.96
N ASP A 59 -4.70 15.02 6.83
CA ASP A 59 -4.77 15.36 8.25
C ASP A 59 -3.62 16.31 8.66
N VAL A 60 -3.96 17.34 9.44
CA VAL A 60 -3.05 18.23 10.17
C VAL A 60 -3.43 18.05 11.63
N HIS A 61 -2.84 17.05 12.29
CA HIS A 61 -2.82 16.92 13.74
C HIS A 61 -1.46 16.39 14.18
#